data_AF-A0A975L621-F1
#
_entry.id   AF-A0A975L621-F1
#
_cell.length_a   1.000
_cell.length_b   1.000
_cell.length_c   1.000
_cell.angle_alpha   90.00
_cell.angle_beta   90.00
_cell.angle_gamma   90.00
#
_symmetry.space_group_name_H-M   'P 1'
#
loop_
_entity.id
_entity.type
_entity.pdbx_description
1 polymer ?
#
loop_
_entity_poly.entity_id
_entity_poly.type
_entity_poly.pdbx_seq_one_letter_code
_entity_poly.pdbx_strand_id
1 'polypeptide(L)' 'MGILLTVLGIVLIVSGVLGVLRGQLLWGIIAIVVGLFVAPGYFYGI' A
#
# COMPACT_ATOMS: atom_id res chain seq x y z
N MET A 1 -9.19 -11.77 9.81
CA MET A 1 -8.18 -11.63 8.73
C MET A 1 -8.35 -10.34 7.92
N GLY A 2 -9.57 -9.99 7.47
CA GLY A 2 -9.81 -8.81 6.61
C GLY A 2 -9.31 -7.47 7.18
N ILE A 3 -9.72 -7.09 8.39
CA ILE A 3 -9.34 -5.80 9.00
C ILE A 3 -7.81 -5.62 9.09
N LEU A 4 -7.07 -6.66 9.46
CA LEU A 4 -5.60 -6.60 9.59
C LEU A 4 -4.93 -6.32 8.25
N LEU A 5 -5.37 -7.00 7.19
CA LEU A 5 -4.84 -6.81 5.85
C LEU A 5 -5.24 -5.43 5.29
N THR A 6 -6.44 -4.93 5.61
CA THR A 6 -6.87 -3.57 5.22
C THR A 6 -5.95 -2.52 5.85
N VAL A 7 -5.66 -2.66 7.15
CA VAL A 7 -4.71 -1.79 7.85
C VAL A 7 -3.31 -1.90 7.24
N LEU A 8 -2.84 -3.11 6.95
CA LEU A 8 -1.55 -3.33 6.28
C LEU A 8 -1.47 -2.67 4.90
N GLY A 9 -2.53 -2.79 4.08
CA GLY A 9 -2.61 -2.16 2.78
C GLY A 9 -2.53 -0.63 2.87
N ILE A 10 -3.26 -0.04 3.81
CA ILE A 10 -3.20 1.42 4.07
C ILE A 10 -1.78 1.84 4.50
N VAL A 11 -1.16 1.11 5.43
CA VAL A 11 0.20 1.41 5.90
C VAL A 11 1.23 1.30 4.76
N LEU A 12 1.11 0.30 3.90
CA LEU A 12 1.98 0.12 2.73
C LEU A 12 1.84 1.29 1.74
N ILE A 13 0.61 1.73 1.46
CA ILE A 13 0.36 2.88 0.58
C ILE A 13 0.95 4.15 1.18
N VAL A 14 0.69 4.43 2.46
CA VAL A 14 1.20 5.63 3.14
C VAL A 14 2.73 5.63 3.19
N SER A 15 3.34 4.50 3.54
CA SER A 15 4.81 4.37 3.57
C SER A 15 5.42 4.53 2.18
N GLY A 16 4.76 4.01 1.14
CA GLY A 16 5.18 4.19 -0.24
C GLY A 16 5.13 5.64 -0.70
N VAL A 17 4.07 6.38 -0.37
CA VAL A 17 3.98 7.83 -0.62
C VAL A 17 5.11 8.59 0.09
N LEU A 18 5.36 8.28 1.37
CA LEU A 18 6.48 8.90 2.10
C LEU A 18 7.84 8.54 1.50
N GLY A 19 8.01 7.33 0.97
CA GLY A 19 9.21 6.90 0.26
C GLY A 19 9.45 7.71 -1.02
N VAL A 20 8.39 7.94 -1.81
CA VAL A 20 8.45 8.80 -3.01
C VAL A 20 8.86 10.23 -2.64
N LEU A 21 8.24 10.80 -1.60
CA LEU A 21 8.55 12.16 -1.14
C LEU A 21 10.00 12.30 -0.64
N ARG A 22 10.60 11.21 -0.16
CA ARG A 22 12.01 11.15 0.28
C ARG A 22 12.99 10.88 -0.88
N GLY A 23 12.53 10.86 -2.13
CA GLY A 23 13.35 10.58 -3.32
C GLY A 23 13.60 9.09 -3.59
N GLN A 24 13.01 8.18 -2.82
CA GLN A 24 13.13 6.73 -3.02
C GLN A 24 12.06 6.23 -4.00
N LEU A 25 12.10 6.75 -5.24
CA LEU A 25 11.04 6.54 -6.24
C LEU A 25 10.69 5.07 -6.46
N LEU A 26 11.68 4.21 -6.70
CA LEU A 26 11.45 2.77 -6.93
C LEU A 26 10.78 2.08 -5.74
N TRP A 27 11.36 2.22 -4.53
CA TRP A 27 10.84 1.58 -3.33
C TRP A 27 9.47 2.11 -2.93
N GLY A 28 9.24 3.42 -3.09
CA GLY A 28 7.96 4.05 -2.82
C GLY A 28 6.86 3.54 -3.74
N ILE A 29 7.14 3.48 -5.05
CA ILE A 29 6.20 2.93 -6.04
C ILE A 29 5.92 1.44 -5.76
N ILE A 30 6.95 0.64 -5.46
CA ILE A 30 6.78 -0.78 -5.12
C ILE A 30 5.86 -0.95 -3.90
N ALA A 31 6.09 -0.18 -2.83
CA ALA A 31 5.26 -0.23 -1.63
C ALA A 31 3.80 0.17 -1.90
N ILE A 32 3.54 1.16 -2.76
CA ILE A 32 2.18 1.54 -3.19
C ILE A 32 1.51 0.39 -3.93
N VAL A 33 2.19 -0.21 -4.91
CA VAL A 33 1.65 -1.31 -5.72
C VAL A 33 1.35 -2.51 -4.83
N VAL A 34 2.27 -2.92 -3.95
CA VAL A 34 2.06 -4.02 -3.01
C VAL A 34 0.91 -3.70 -2.05
N GLY A 35 0.83 -2.47 -1.55
CA GLY A 35 -0.28 -2.03 -0.69
C GLY A 35 -1.65 -2.14 -1.34
N LEU A 36 -1.74 -1.85 -2.64
CA LEU A 36 -2.97 -2.03 -3.44
C LEU A 36 -3.40 -3.50 -3.56
N PHE A 37 -2.46 -4.43 -3.74
CA PHE A 37 -2.76 -5.86 -3.77
C PHE A 37 -3.09 -6.44 -2.39
N VAL A 38 -2.51 -5.88 -1.33
CA VAL A 38 -2.67 -6.37 0.05
C VAL A 38 -3.96 -5.87 0.70
N ALA A 39 -4.45 -4.67 0.34
CA ALA A 39 -5.69 -4.12 0.87
C ALA A 39 -6.91 -4.98 0.44
N PRO A 40 -7.54 -5.75 1.35
CA PRO A 40 -8.71 -6.55 1.02
C PRO A 40 -9.96 -5.68 0.90
N GLY A 41 -10.80 -6.05 -0.06
CA GLY A 41 -12.25 -5.81 -0.01
C GLY A 41 -12.76 -4.49 -0.58
N TYR A 42 -11.93 -3.59 -1.12
CA TYR A 42 -12.44 -2.33 -1.69
C TYR A 42 -11.83 -1.89 -3.02
N PHE A 43 -10.58 -2.25 -3.35
CA PHE A 43 -9.93 -1.79 -4.58
C PHE A 43 -10.22 -2.68 -5.81
N TYR A 44 -10.51 -3.97 -5.60
CA TYR A 44 -10.81 -4.95 -6.65
C TYR A 44 -12.29 -5.38 -6.71
N GLY A 45 -13.15 -4.84 -5.83
CA GLY A 45 -14.60 -5.11 -5.87
C GLY A 45 -15.04 -6.55 -5.57
N ILE A 46 -14.22 -7.32 -4.84
CA ILE A 46 -14.50 -8.70 -4.40
C ILE A 46 -14.60 -8.81 -2.88
#